data_AF-A0ABD5AZN6-F1
#
_entry.id   AF-A0ABD5AZN6-F1
#
_cell.length_a   1.000
_cell.length_b   1.000
_cell.length_c   1.000
_cell.angle_alpha   90.00
_cell.angle_beta   90.00
_cell.angle_gamma   90.00
#
_symmetry.space_group_name_H-M   'P 1'
#
loop_
_entity.id
_entity.type
_entity.pdbx_description
1 polymer ?
#
loop_
_entity_poly.entity_id
_entity_poly.type
_entity_poly.pdbx_seq_one_letter_code
_entity_poly.pdbx_strand_id
1 'polypeptide(L)'
;GTVVHITSGVSGLVLGIMIGIGKKKEKHTPHNLLITLIGGILVWLGWYGFNVGSAFTFDHIAMISFVNTVIGASAGAFGWLIFEYILKKTTSLLGLLSGALSGLVAITPAAGYVSYMSAMIIAIMGGIGCYIVINLIKVKLQYNDALDA
;
A
#
# COMPACT_ATOMS: atom_id res chain seq x y z
N GLY A 1 -3.31 6.49 9.56
CA GLY A 1 -3.20 5.05 9.89
C GLY A 1 -4.56 4.46 10.17
N THR A 2 -4.99 4.49 11.44
CA THR A 2 -6.27 3.94 11.89
C THR A 2 -7.49 4.60 11.23
N VAL A 3 -7.59 5.93 11.34
CA VAL A 3 -8.77 6.72 10.95
C VAL A 3 -9.14 6.63 9.47
N VAL A 4 -8.16 6.43 8.60
CA VAL A 4 -8.38 6.38 7.15
C VAL A 4 -8.25 4.96 6.63
N HIS A 5 -7.09 4.31 6.80
CA HIS A 5 -6.80 3.06 6.08
C HIS A 5 -7.43 1.84 6.75
N ILE A 6 -7.36 1.74 8.09
CA ILE A 6 -7.96 0.58 8.78
C ILE A 6 -9.48 0.66 8.71
N THR A 7 -10.07 1.82 8.94
CA THR A 7 -11.52 2.04 8.84
C THR A 7 -12.03 1.76 7.43
N SER A 8 -11.39 2.31 6.39
CA SER A 8 -11.80 2.07 4.99
C SER A 8 -11.58 0.62 4.59
N GLY A 9 -10.46 0.01 4.97
CA GLY A 9 -10.13 -1.38 4.64
C GLY A 9 -11.09 -2.37 5.29
N VAL A 10 -11.39 -2.21 6.58
CA VAL A 10 -12.38 -3.05 7.28
C VAL A 10 -13.78 -2.85 6.69
N SER A 11 -14.17 -1.61 6.39
CA SER A 11 -15.47 -1.33 5.76
C SER A 11 -15.57 -1.97 4.38
N GLY A 12 -14.51 -1.87 3.56
CA GLY A 12 -14.41 -2.50 2.24
C GLY A 12 -14.50 -4.02 2.33
N LEU A 13 -13.78 -4.63 3.28
CA LEU A 13 -13.83 -6.08 3.51
C LEU A 13 -15.23 -6.55 3.91
N VAL A 14 -15.87 -5.87 4.87
CA VAL A 14 -17.23 -6.22 5.31
C VAL A 14 -18.22 -6.09 4.15
N LEU A 15 -18.16 -5.01 3.38
CA LEU A 15 -19.02 -4.84 2.20
C LEU A 15 -18.76 -5.91 1.14
N GLY A 16 -17.49 -6.25 0.88
CA GLY A 16 -17.12 -7.33 -0.04
C GLY A 16 -17.67 -8.69 0.38
N ILE A 17 -17.66 -8.98 1.67
CA ILE A 17 -18.26 -10.21 2.23
C ILE A 17 -19.79 -10.18 2.12
N MET A 18 -20.43 -9.06 2.44
CA MET A 18 -21.90 -8.92 2.40
C MET A 18 -22.47 -9.00 0.98
N ILE A 19 -21.79 -8.42 -0.01
CA ILE A 19 -22.19 -8.50 -1.43
C ILE A 19 -21.94 -9.91 -1.97
N GLY A 20 -20.90 -10.60 -1.47
CA GLY A 20 -20.55 -11.96 -1.86
C GLY A 20 -19.79 -12.06 -3.17
N ILE A 21 -19.42 -13.30 -3.51
CA ILE A 21 -18.63 -13.63 -4.70
C ILE A 21 -19.55 -13.53 -5.92
N GLY A 22 -19.47 -12.46 -6.70
CA GLY A 22 -20.04 -12.43 -8.06
C GLY A 22 -19.50 -13.60 -8.92
N LYS A 23 -19.94 -13.74 -10.19
CA LYS A 23 -19.42 -14.79 -11.10
C LYS A 23 -17.89 -14.88 -10.99
N LYS A 24 -17.33 -16.08 -10.76
CA LYS A 24 -15.88 -16.36 -10.69
C LYS A 24 -15.18 -15.65 -11.85
N LYS A 25 -14.65 -14.46 -11.60
CA LYS A 25 -13.88 -13.72 -12.60
C LYS A 25 -12.43 -14.17 -12.44
N GLU A 26 -11.83 -14.51 -13.57
CA GLU A 26 -10.39 -14.72 -13.68
C GLU A 26 -9.62 -13.50 -13.14
N LYS A 27 -8.33 -13.69 -12.82
CA LYS A 27 -7.44 -12.63 -12.35
C LYS A 27 -7.72 -11.31 -13.08
N HIS A 28 -8.12 -10.27 -12.34
CA HIS A 28 -8.33 -8.95 -12.91
C HIS A 28 -6.97 -8.41 -13.34
N THR A 29 -6.66 -8.55 -14.62
CA THR A 29 -5.65 -7.70 -15.25
C THR A 29 -6.28 -6.32 -15.46
N PRO A 30 -5.58 -5.24 -15.13
CA PRO A 30 -6.08 -3.90 -15.43
C PRO A 30 -6.33 -3.77 -16.92
N HIS A 31 -7.50 -3.23 -17.29
CA HIS A 31 -7.82 -2.96 -18.70
C HIS A 31 -6.78 -2.03 -19.35
N ASN A 32 -6.16 -1.15 -18.56
CA ASN A 32 -5.11 -0.24 -18.99
C ASN A 32 -4.07 -0.03 -17.88
N LEU A 33 -2.89 -0.61 -18.09
CA LEU A 33 -1.76 -0.52 -17.17
C LEU A 33 -1.20 0.91 -17.05
N LEU A 34 -1.26 1.71 -18.13
CA LEU A 34 -0.75 3.08 -18.13
C LEU A 34 -1.62 3.99 -17.24
N ILE A 35 -2.94 3.88 -17.35
CA ILE A 35 -3.87 4.64 -16.48
C ILE A 35 -3.67 4.23 -15.02
N THR A 36 -3.48 2.93 -14.76
CA THR A 36 -3.21 2.42 -13.41
C THR A 36 -1.91 3.02 -12.83
N LEU A 37 -0.87 3.10 -13.66
CA LEU A 37 0.39 3.73 -13.28
C LEU A 37 0.24 5.22 -12.96
N ILE A 38 -0.46 5.97 -13.82
CA ILE A 38 -0.74 7.40 -13.58
C ILE A 38 -1.50 7.57 -12.26
N GLY A 39 -2.54 6.77 -12.03
CA GLY A 39 -3.31 6.79 -10.78
C GLY A 39 -2.43 6.51 -9.56
N GLY A 40 -1.58 5.48 -9.61
CA GLY A 40 -0.65 5.16 -8.52
C GLY A 40 0.35 6.27 -8.23
N ILE A 41 0.88 6.93 -9.26
CA ILE A 41 1.79 8.08 -9.11
C ILE A 41 1.06 9.27 -8.49
N LEU A 42 -0.16 9.58 -8.93
CA LEU A 42 -0.96 10.66 -8.35
C LEU A 42 -1.28 10.42 -6.88
N VAL A 43 -1.59 9.17 -6.51
CA VAL A 43 -1.82 8.79 -5.11
C VAL A 43 -0.56 8.96 -4.28
N TRP A 44 0.60 8.54 -4.78
CA TRP A 44 1.88 8.78 -4.10
C TRP A 44 2.15 10.27 -3.93
N LEU A 45 2.05 11.07 -5.00
CA LEU A 45 2.25 12.52 -4.91
C LEU A 45 1.30 13.18 -3.90
N GLY A 46 0.03 12.78 -3.90
CA GLY A 46 -0.96 13.24 -2.92
C GLY A 46 -0.61 12.85 -1.48
N TRP A 47 0.11 11.74 -1.28
CA TRP A 47 0.53 11.26 0.04
C TRP A 47 1.52 12.20 0.73
N TYR A 48 2.29 12.99 -0.01
CA TYR A 48 3.10 14.06 0.60
C TYR A 48 2.19 15.10 1.26
N GLY A 49 1.14 15.54 0.57
CA GLY A 49 0.14 16.44 1.16
C GLY A 49 -0.54 15.83 2.37
N PHE A 50 -0.82 14.52 2.34
CA PHE A 50 -1.43 13.80 3.45
C PHE A 50 -0.51 13.72 4.68
N ASN A 51 0.72 13.21 4.53
CA ASN A 51 1.64 13.00 5.66
C ASN A 51 2.30 14.31 6.13
N VAL A 52 2.80 15.13 5.21
CA VAL A 52 3.48 16.39 5.55
C VAL A 52 2.46 17.42 6.03
N GLY A 53 1.32 17.52 5.36
CA GLY A 53 0.24 18.44 5.73
C GLY A 53 -0.38 18.13 7.09
N SER A 54 -0.27 16.89 7.58
CA SER A 54 -0.73 16.52 8.93
C SER A 54 0.05 17.21 10.06
N ALA A 55 1.20 17.85 9.76
CA ALA A 55 1.91 18.69 10.72
C ALA A 55 1.24 20.07 10.92
N PHE A 56 0.33 20.49 10.02
CA PHE A 56 -0.36 21.80 10.00
C PHE A 56 0.55 23.05 9.98
N THR A 57 1.86 22.85 10.01
CA THR A 57 2.90 23.88 10.01
C THR A 57 4.11 23.36 9.25
N PHE A 58 4.97 24.27 8.77
CA PHE A 58 6.21 23.88 8.10
C PHE A 58 7.37 23.88 9.09
N ASP A 59 7.47 22.80 9.85
CA ASP A 59 8.44 22.62 10.93
C ASP A 59 9.31 21.37 10.71
N HIS A 60 10.09 21.00 11.73
CA HIS A 60 10.94 19.83 11.68
C HIS A 60 10.14 18.52 11.51
N ILE A 61 8.92 18.43 12.06
CA ILE A 61 8.05 17.26 11.94
C ILE A 61 7.56 17.11 10.49
N ALA A 62 7.21 18.22 9.84
CA ALA A 62 6.85 18.24 8.43
C ALA A 62 8.00 17.72 7.55
N MET A 63 9.23 18.17 7.80
CA MET A 63 10.42 17.73 7.06
C MET A 63 10.73 16.24 7.26
N ILE A 64 10.67 15.75 8.50
CA ILE A 64 10.84 14.31 8.78
C ILE A 64 9.74 13.51 8.08
N SER A 65 8.48 13.96 8.16
CA SER A 65 7.34 13.31 7.51
C SER A 65 7.52 13.21 6.01
N PHE A 66 8.08 14.25 5.37
CA PHE A 66 8.37 14.24 3.94
C PHE A 66 9.37 13.12 3.60
N VAL A 67 10.52 13.10 4.28
CA VAL A 67 11.58 12.11 4.04
C VAL A 67 11.08 10.68 4.33
N ASN A 68 10.40 10.48 5.45
CA ASN A 68 9.82 9.19 5.82
C ASN A 68 8.75 8.72 4.82
N THR A 69 8.05 9.63 4.15
CA THR A 69 7.09 9.28 3.09
C THR A 69 7.80 8.76 1.84
N VAL A 70 8.90 9.39 1.41
CA VAL A 70 9.73 8.91 0.29
C VAL A 70 10.32 7.53 0.60
N ILE A 71 10.88 7.39 1.80
CA ILE A 71 11.44 6.12 2.29
C ILE A 71 10.33 5.07 2.35
N GLY A 72 9.16 5.44 2.86
CA GLY A 72 8.02 4.54 3.02
C GLY A 72 7.56 3.93 1.71
N ALA A 73 7.35 4.75 0.68
CA ALA A 73 6.98 4.24 -0.64
C ALA A 73 8.08 3.37 -1.26
N SER A 74 9.33 3.84 -1.24
CA SER A 74 10.45 3.14 -1.88
C SER A 74 10.74 1.79 -1.21
N ALA A 75 10.77 1.77 0.13
CA ALA A 75 11.08 0.60 0.92
C ALA A 75 9.91 -0.42 0.91
N GLY A 76 8.67 0.05 0.89
CA GLY A 76 7.50 -0.82 0.70
C GLY A 76 7.47 -1.48 -0.67
N ALA A 77 7.74 -0.72 -1.74
CA ALA A 77 7.90 -1.25 -3.09
C ALA A 77 8.99 -2.31 -3.13
N PHE A 78 10.14 -2.03 -2.53
CA PHE A 78 11.26 -2.96 -2.46
C PHE A 78 10.90 -4.25 -1.71
N GLY A 79 10.28 -4.14 -0.53
CA GLY A 79 9.83 -5.30 0.25
C GLY A 79 8.86 -6.20 -0.52
N TRP A 80 7.88 -5.60 -1.21
CA TRP A 80 6.97 -6.34 -2.08
C TRP A 80 7.69 -7.03 -3.23
N LEU A 81 8.53 -6.31 -3.97
CA LEU A 81 9.21 -6.84 -5.15
C LEU A 81 10.20 -7.96 -4.81
N ILE A 82 10.91 -7.88 -3.69
CA ILE A 82 11.75 -8.99 -3.21
C ILE A 82 10.90 -10.24 -3.00
N PHE A 83 9.79 -10.10 -2.28
CA PHE A 83 8.96 -11.25 -1.92
C PHE A 83 8.22 -11.82 -3.14
N GLU A 84 7.78 -10.95 -4.05
CA GLU A 84 7.24 -11.33 -5.36
C GLU A 84 8.27 -12.12 -6.17
N TYR A 85 9.51 -11.63 -6.25
CA TYR A 85 10.58 -12.29 -6.98
C TYR A 85 10.95 -13.65 -6.37
N ILE A 86 11.00 -13.75 -5.03
CA ILE A 86 11.30 -15.03 -4.36
C ILE A 86 10.29 -16.11 -4.75
N LEU A 87 8.99 -15.76 -4.77
CA LEU A 87 7.89 -16.70 -5.00
C LEU A 87 7.53 -16.92 -6.46
N LYS A 88 7.50 -15.86 -7.28
CA LYS A 88 7.07 -15.89 -8.68
C LYS A 88 8.23 -15.90 -9.69
N LYS A 89 9.47 -15.65 -9.22
CA LYS A 89 10.69 -15.49 -10.07
C LYS A 89 10.61 -14.37 -11.09
N THR A 90 9.64 -13.46 -10.94
CA THR A 90 9.42 -12.28 -11.78
C THR A 90 8.97 -11.14 -10.90
N THR A 91 9.11 -9.91 -11.41
CA THR A 91 8.58 -8.69 -10.79
C THR A 91 7.53 -8.08 -11.70
N SER A 92 6.52 -7.44 -11.12
CA SER A 92 5.45 -6.80 -11.89
C SER A 92 5.33 -5.31 -11.58
N LEU A 93 4.90 -4.52 -12.57
CA LEU A 93 4.62 -3.09 -12.38
C LEU A 93 3.51 -2.88 -11.34
N LEU A 94 2.49 -3.74 -11.35
CA LEU A 94 1.42 -3.71 -10.37
C LEU A 94 1.93 -4.06 -8.97
N GLY A 95 2.88 -5.00 -8.88
CA GLY A 95 3.56 -5.31 -7.62
C GLY A 95 4.35 -4.12 -7.08
N LEU A 96 5.08 -3.41 -7.94
CA LEU A 96 5.79 -2.18 -7.56
C LEU A 96 4.83 -1.14 -6.98
N LEU A 97 3.71 -0.87 -7.66
CA LEU A 97 2.71 0.10 -7.20
C LEU A 97 2.03 -0.34 -5.90
N SER A 98 1.64 -1.61 -5.81
CA SER A 98 1.00 -2.17 -4.60
C SER A 98 1.94 -2.13 -3.40
N GLY A 99 3.21 -2.44 -3.62
CA GLY A 99 4.27 -2.32 -2.61
C GLY A 99 4.49 -0.87 -2.17
N ALA A 100 4.52 0.08 -3.11
CA ALA A 100 4.68 1.50 -2.78
C ALA A 100 3.50 1.99 -1.93
N LEU A 101 2.26 1.70 -2.34
CA LEU A 101 1.06 2.11 -1.62
C LEU A 101 0.95 1.45 -0.24
N SER A 102 1.26 0.16 -0.13
CA SER A 102 1.28 -0.53 1.18
C SER A 102 2.35 0.02 2.13
N GLY A 103 3.53 0.37 1.61
CA GLY A 103 4.56 1.09 2.39
C GLY A 103 4.11 2.47 2.87
N LEU A 104 3.43 3.23 2.00
CA LEU A 104 2.84 4.52 2.34
C LEU A 104 1.79 4.40 3.44
N VAL A 105 0.87 3.43 3.33
CA VAL A 105 -0.13 3.13 4.36
C VAL A 105 0.54 2.76 5.69
N ALA A 106 1.56 1.91 5.65
CA ALA A 106 2.28 1.45 6.83
C ALA A 106 3.00 2.59 7.57
N ILE A 107 3.62 3.52 6.84
CA ILE A 107 4.35 4.64 7.47
C ILE A 107 3.43 5.78 7.93
N THR A 108 2.21 5.88 7.39
CA THR A 108 1.27 6.97 7.68
C THR A 108 1.07 7.28 9.17
N PRO A 109 0.85 6.32 10.10
CA PRO A 109 0.71 6.64 11.52
C PRO A 109 2.01 7.10 12.20
N ALA A 110 3.17 6.90 11.56
CA ALA A 110 4.49 7.07 12.16
C ALA A 110 5.35 8.13 11.45
N ALA A 111 4.88 8.70 10.32
CA ALA A 111 5.70 9.49 9.41
C ALA A 111 6.46 10.64 10.08
N GLY A 112 5.85 11.35 11.04
CA GLY A 112 6.49 12.45 11.76
C GLY A 112 7.23 12.08 13.04
N TYR A 113 7.22 10.80 13.44
CA TYR A 113 7.57 10.39 14.80
C TYR A 113 8.68 9.34 14.89
N VAL A 114 9.09 8.75 13.77
CA VAL A 114 10.12 7.69 13.75
C VAL A 114 11.36 8.11 12.98
N SER A 115 12.48 7.48 13.32
CA SER A 115 13.75 7.66 12.60
C SER A 115 13.67 7.11 11.18
N TYR A 116 14.56 7.57 10.30
CA TYR A 116 14.63 7.11 8.91
C TYR A 116 14.84 5.60 8.78
N MET A 117 15.64 4.99 9.67
CA MET A 117 15.87 3.54 9.68
C MET A 117 14.63 2.78 10.13
N SER A 118 13.94 3.27 11.16
CA SER A 118 12.68 2.70 11.60
C SER A 118 11.61 2.78 10.50
N ALA A 119 11.53 3.91 9.79
CA ALA A 119 10.60 4.10 8.68
C ALA A 119 10.82 3.07 7.56
N MET A 120 12.09 2.84 7.19
CA MET A 120 12.47 1.85 6.20
C MET A 120 12.03 0.43 6.59
N ILE A 121 12.26 0.03 7.85
CA ILE A 121 11.87 -1.29 8.36
C ILE A 121 10.34 -1.45 8.35
N ILE A 122 9.61 -0.46 8.88
CA ILE A 122 8.13 -0.47 8.90
C ILE A 122 7.57 -0.64 7.50
N ALA A 123 8.12 0.10 6.54
CA ALA A 123 7.65 0.08 5.16
C ALA A 123 7.96 -1.25 4.44
N ILE A 124 9.15 -1.82 4.61
CA ILE A 124 9.49 -3.16 4.08
C ILE A 124 8.50 -4.20 4.62
N MET A 125 8.26 -4.18 5.94
CA MET A 125 7.32 -5.10 6.58
C MET A 125 5.89 -4.88 6.08
N GLY A 126 5.49 -3.63 5.83
CA GLY A 126 4.22 -3.29 5.21
C GLY A 126 4.05 -3.89 3.81
N GLY A 127 5.07 -3.74 2.96
CA GLY A 127 5.08 -4.31 1.60
C GLY A 127 5.01 -5.84 1.60
N ILE A 128 5.84 -6.50 2.42
CA ILE A 128 5.84 -7.97 2.55
C ILE A 128 4.51 -8.47 3.12
N GLY A 129 4.02 -7.85 4.19
CA GLY A 129 2.76 -8.23 4.84
C GLY A 129 1.57 -8.12 3.89
N CYS A 130 1.47 -7.00 3.16
CA CYS A 130 0.40 -6.79 2.19
C CYS A 130 0.47 -7.80 1.04
N TYR A 131 1.67 -8.13 0.54
CA TYR A 131 1.84 -9.17 -0.47
C TYR A 131 1.27 -10.51 0.02
N ILE A 132 1.62 -10.93 1.23
CA ILE A 132 1.20 -12.20 1.83
C ILE A 132 -0.33 -12.23 1.95
N VAL A 133 -0.94 -11.15 2.43
CA VAL A 133 -2.40 -11.07 2.60
C VAL A 133 -3.10 -11.23 1.25
N ILE A 134 -2.70 -10.46 0.24
CA ILE A 134 -3.38 -10.45 -1.06
C ILE A 134 -3.12 -11.74 -1.87
N ASN A 135 -1.87 -12.21 -1.91
CA ASN A 135 -1.51 -13.33 -2.79
C ASN A 135 -1.67 -14.71 -2.13
N LEU A 136 -1.64 -14.81 -0.80
CA LEU A 136 -1.70 -16.11 -0.10
C LEU A 136 -2.98 -16.25 0.73
N ILE A 137 -3.32 -15.25 1.55
CA ILE A 137 -4.46 -15.38 2.48
C ILE A 137 -5.78 -15.21 1.76
N LYS A 138 -5.94 -14.17 0.93
CA LYS A 138 -7.16 -13.92 0.16
C LYS A 138 -7.52 -15.08 -0.77
N VAL A 139 -6.52 -15.68 -1.43
CA VAL A 139 -6.72 -16.86 -2.29
C VAL A 139 -7.28 -18.04 -1.50
N LYS A 140 -6.87 -18.22 -0.23
CA LYS A 140 -7.39 -19.26 0.65
C LYS A 140 -8.80 -18.95 1.17
N LEU A 141 -9.07 -17.69 1.52
CA LEU A 141 -10.35 -17.25 2.08
C LEU A 141 -11.45 -17.05 1.02
N GLN A 142 -11.08 -16.98 -0.26
CA GLN A 142 -11.99 -16.90 -1.42
C GLN A 142 -13.02 -15.75 -1.36
N TYR A 143 -12.75 -14.68 -0.61
CA TYR A 143 -13.58 -13.48 -0.67
C TYR A 143 -13.24 -12.65 -1.92
N ASN A 144 -14.26 -12.04 -2.53
CA ASN A 144 -14.11 -11.25 -3.73
C ASN A 144 -14.07 -9.76 -3.39
N ASP A 145 -12.86 -9.24 -3.26
CA ASP A 145 -12.62 -7.80 -3.27
C ASP A 145 -12.01 -7.43 -4.63
N ALA A 146 -12.72 -6.66 -5.44
CA ALA A 146 -12.24 -6.26 -6.75
C ALA A 146 -11.11 -5.21 -6.71
N LEU A 147 -10.96 -4.51 -5.58
CA LEU A 147 -10.02 -3.41 -5.42
C LEU A 147 -8.76 -3.80 -4.63
N ASP A 148 -8.74 -5.00 -4.00
CA ASP A 148 -7.65 -5.44 -3.12
C ASP A 148 -7.31 -4.35 -2.06
N ALA A 149 -8.36 -3.81 -1.43
CA ALA A 149 -8.29 -2.63 -0.56
C ALA A 149 -7.73 -2.91 0.84
#